data_AF-A0A959NHU0-F1
#
_entry.id   AF-A0A959NHU0-F1
#
_cell.length_a   1.000
_cell.length_b   1.000
_cell.length_c   1.000
_cell.angle_alpha   90.00
_cell.angle_beta   90.00
_cell.angle_gamma   90.00
#
_symmetry.space_group_name_H-M   'P 1'
#
loop_
_entity.id
_entity.type
_entity.pdbx_description
1 polymer ?
#
loop_
_entity_poly.entity_id
_entity_poly.type
_entity_poly.pdbx_seq_one_letter_code
_entity_poly.pdbx_strand_id
1 'polypeptide(L)'
;MQVLNTNTSLVNPFFNNQIKRRIAMITKTNKTSFQYLRKLLVLPLAAIIAILFAFSYKSQSNKIIDTALEKPVTIVIDAGHGGNDPGATSADGTAEKNITLAIAKKVKALNQNGNIKIILTRDNDILPSLKSRTELTIKE
;
A
#
# COMPACT_ATOMS: atom_id res chain seq x y z
N MET A 1 -48.65 31.72 -23.57
CA MET A 1 -48.24 32.68 -24.62
C MET A 1 -47.07 32.07 -25.36
N GLN A 2 -47.02 31.88 -26.68
CA GLN A 2 -47.89 32.30 -27.78
C GLN A 2 -47.75 31.24 -28.88
N VAL A 3 -48.86 31.02 -29.58
CA VAL A 3 -49.04 30.15 -30.74
C VAL A 3 -48.03 30.49 -31.83
N LEU A 4 -47.41 29.50 -32.48
CA LEU A 4 -47.04 29.59 -33.89
C LEU A 4 -47.22 28.22 -34.58
N ASN A 5 -48.50 27.90 -34.78
CA ASN A 5 -48.93 27.12 -35.92
C ASN A 5 -48.75 28.01 -37.16
N THR A 6 -47.71 27.76 -37.97
CA THR A 6 -47.65 28.30 -39.32
C THR A 6 -47.31 27.18 -40.29
N ASN A 7 -48.37 26.69 -40.94
CA ASN A 7 -48.27 25.99 -42.20
C ASN A 7 -47.72 26.96 -43.25
N THR A 8 -46.76 26.47 -44.04
CA THR A 8 -46.09 27.08 -45.19
C THR A 8 -44.94 28.06 -44.91
N SER A 9 -43.77 27.63 -45.37
CA SER A 9 -42.64 28.47 -45.71
C SER A 9 -41.85 27.71 -46.76
N LEU A 10 -42.05 28.06 -48.04
CA LEU A 10 -41.28 27.62 -49.21
C LEU A 10 -39.83 28.16 -49.19
N VAL A 11 -39.25 28.34 -48.01
CA VAL A 11 -37.87 28.78 -47.81
C VAL A 11 -37.19 27.93 -46.74
N ASN A 12 -35.95 27.55 -47.03
CA ASN A 12 -35.10 26.75 -46.17
C ASN A 12 -34.66 27.63 -44.97
N PRO A 13 -34.95 27.26 -43.71
CA PRO A 13 -34.54 28.03 -42.56
C PRO A 13 -33.04 27.81 -42.35
N PHE A 14 -32.21 28.58 -43.07
CA PHE A 14 -30.75 28.47 -42.99
C PHE A 14 -30.16 28.91 -41.65
N PHE A 15 -30.97 29.49 -40.76
CA PHE A 15 -30.48 29.94 -39.47
C PHE A 15 -31.43 29.58 -38.33
N ASN A 16 -31.20 28.40 -37.76
CA ASN A 16 -31.37 28.20 -36.33
C ASN A 16 -30.23 27.32 -35.81
N ASN A 17 -29.08 27.97 -35.67
CA ASN A 17 -27.80 27.56 -35.06
C ASN A 17 -27.28 26.15 -35.42
N GLN A 18 -26.27 26.09 -36.31
CA GLN A 18 -25.61 24.85 -36.71
C GLN A 18 -25.03 24.05 -35.53
N ILE A 19 -24.54 24.73 -34.49
CA ILE A 19 -24.01 24.08 -33.29
C ILE A 19 -25.12 23.39 -32.52
N LYS A 20 -26.28 24.05 -32.35
CA LYS A 20 -27.45 23.43 -31.69
C LYS A 20 -27.95 22.19 -32.45
N ARG A 21 -27.94 22.23 -33.78
CA ARG A 21 -28.29 21.06 -34.62
C ARG A 21 -27.26 19.94 -34.52
N ARG A 22 -25.95 20.25 -34.48
CA ARG A 22 -24.88 19.27 -34.27
C ARG A 22 -24.96 18.64 -32.88
N ILE A 23 -25.16 19.45 -31.84
CA ILE A 23 -25.37 18.96 -30.47
C ILE A 23 -26.62 18.08 -30.41
N ALA A 24 -27.74 18.52 -30.99
CA ALA A 24 -28.95 17.71 -31.05
C ALA A 24 -28.75 16.42 -31.86
N MET A 25 -27.96 16.43 -32.93
CA MET A 25 -27.66 15.22 -33.72
C MET A 25 -26.75 14.24 -32.94
N ILE A 26 -25.75 14.74 -32.21
CA ILE A 26 -24.86 13.93 -31.38
C ILE A 26 -25.59 13.38 -30.15
N THR A 27 -26.52 14.13 -29.58
CA THR A 27 -27.27 13.73 -28.38
C THR A 27 -28.56 12.96 -28.70
N LYS A 28 -29.10 13.04 -29.92
CA LYS A 28 -30.26 12.27 -30.38
C LYS A 28 -29.81 10.85 -30.73
N THR A 29 -29.73 10.01 -29.70
CA THR A 29 -29.50 8.58 -29.88
C THR A 29 -30.77 7.93 -30.42
N ASN A 30 -30.72 7.32 -31.59
CA ASN A 30 -31.82 6.45 -32.03
C ASN A 30 -31.82 5.20 -31.15
N LYS A 31 -32.96 4.91 -30.50
CA LYS A 31 -33.16 3.64 -29.79
C LYS A 31 -33.12 2.53 -30.83
N THR A 32 -32.01 1.82 -30.94
CA THR A 32 -31.93 0.62 -31.76
C THR A 32 -32.68 -0.50 -31.03
N SER A 33 -33.39 -1.35 -31.76
CA SER A 33 -34.11 -2.50 -31.18
C SER A 33 -33.19 -3.42 -30.36
N PHE A 34 -31.90 -3.42 -30.68
CA PHE A 34 -30.86 -4.21 -30.02
C PHE A 34 -30.24 -3.54 -28.79
N GLN A 35 -30.74 -2.38 -28.33
CA GLN A 35 -30.17 -1.68 -27.18
C GLN A 35 -30.19 -2.53 -25.89
N TYR A 36 -31.27 -3.28 -25.65
CA TYR A 36 -31.37 -4.21 -24.53
C TYR A 36 -30.42 -5.40 -24.71
N LEU A 37 -30.33 -5.95 -25.91
CA LEU A 37 -29.42 -7.06 -26.22
C LEU A 37 -27.94 -6.66 -25.99
N ARG A 38 -27.56 -5.46 -26.41
CA ARG A 38 -26.21 -4.92 -26.15
C ARG A 38 -25.95 -4.72 -24.66
N LYS A 39 -26.90 -4.18 -23.89
CA LYS A 39 -26.76 -4.06 -22.43
C LYS A 39 -26.68 -5.42 -21.75
N LEU A 40 -27.47 -6.39 -22.21
CA LEU A 40 -27.47 -7.78 -21.74
C LEU A 40 -26.11 -8.45 -21.94
N LEU A 41 -25.42 -8.17 -23.05
CA LEU A 41 -24.09 -8.73 -23.34
C LEU A 41 -22.94 -8.03 -22.59
N VAL A 42 -23.05 -6.72 -22.35
CA VAL A 42 -21.97 -5.92 -21.72
C VAL A 42 -21.96 -6.07 -20.19
N LEU A 43 -23.12 -6.22 -19.55
CA LEU A 43 -23.23 -6.40 -18.10
C LEU A 43 -22.45 -7.59 -17.54
N PRO A 44 -22.56 -8.83 -18.06
CA PRO A 44 -21.81 -9.96 -17.54
C PRO A 44 -20.31 -9.81 -17.78
N LEU A 45 -19.90 -9.23 -18.92
CA LEU A 45 -18.49 -8.99 -19.22
C LEU A 45 -17.86 -8.00 -18.23
N ALA A 46 -18.56 -6.90 -17.92
CA ALA A 46 -18.10 -5.93 -16.93
C ALA A 46 -18.02 -6.53 -15.52
N ALA A 47 -18.98 -7.38 -15.14
CA ALA A 47 -18.96 -8.07 -13.86
C ALA A 47 -17.76 -9.04 -13.75
N ILE A 48 -17.46 -9.80 -14.82
CA ILE A 48 -16.30 -10.70 -14.86
C ILE A 48 -14.99 -9.92 -14.69
N ILE A 49 -14.83 -8.80 -15.39
CA ILE A 49 -13.64 -7.94 -15.26
C ILE A 49 -13.49 -7.43 -13.82
N ALA A 50 -14.58 -6.98 -13.20
CA ALA A 50 -14.57 -6.53 -11.80
C ALA A 50 -14.20 -7.67 -10.82
N ILE A 51 -14.71 -8.89 -11.04
CA ILE A 51 -14.39 -10.07 -10.23
C ILE A 51 -12.91 -10.45 -10.39
N LEU A 52 -12.38 -10.48 -11.62
CA LEU A 52 -10.97 -10.78 -11.88
C LEU A 52 -10.04 -9.74 -11.23
N PHE A 53 -10.41 -8.46 -11.30
CA PHE A 53 -9.67 -7.38 -10.67
C PHE A 53 -9.70 -7.48 -9.13
N ALA A 54 -10.87 -7.75 -8.54
CA ALA A 54 -11.01 -7.96 -7.10
C ALA A 54 -10.23 -9.20 -6.60
N PHE A 55 -10.22 -10.29 -7.36
CA PHE A 55 -9.47 -11.49 -7.04
C PHE A 55 -7.96 -11.27 -7.09
N SER A 56 -7.48 -10.55 -8.11
CA SER A 56 -6.07 -10.18 -8.25
C SER A 56 -5.60 -9.32 -7.06
N TYR A 57 -6.43 -8.37 -6.60
CA TYR A 57 -6.12 -7.51 -5.46
C TYR A 57 -5.95 -8.31 -4.15
N LYS A 58 -6.82 -9.29 -3.89
CA LYS A 58 -6.75 -10.13 -2.69
C LYS A 58 -5.50 -11.02 -2.66
N SER A 59 -5.07 -11.53 -3.83
CA SER A 59 -3.89 -12.41 -3.94
C SER A 59 -2.58 -11.68 -3.59
N GLN A 60 -2.44 -10.41 -3.98
CA GLN A 60 -1.23 -9.63 -3.72
C GLN A 60 -1.03 -9.33 -2.22
N SER A 61 -2.11 -9.17 -1.44
CA SER A 61 -2.04 -8.89 0.00
C SER A 61 -1.45 -10.04 0.82
N ASN A 62 -1.68 -11.29 0.41
CA ASN A 62 -1.17 -12.46 1.14
C ASN A 62 0.32 -12.71 0.90
N LYS A 63 0.86 -12.25 -0.24
CA LYS A 63 2.28 -12.44 -0.59
C LYS A 63 3.24 -11.56 0.22
N ILE A 64 2.73 -10.49 0.85
CA ILE A 64 3.55 -9.56 1.66
C ILE A 64 3.80 -10.12 3.07
N ILE A 65 2.94 -11.02 3.57
CA ILE A 65 3.05 -11.56 4.93
C ILE A 65 3.83 -12.88 4.99
N ASP A 66 3.83 -13.68 3.92
CA ASP A 66 4.62 -14.94 3.81
C ASP A 66 5.97 -14.73 3.13
N THR A 67 6.75 -13.76 3.61
CA THR A 67 8.19 -13.72 3.33
C THR A 67 8.92 -14.60 4.34
N ALA A 68 8.57 -15.89 4.36
CA ALA A 68 9.43 -16.88 4.99
C ALA A 68 10.79 -16.77 4.30
N LEU A 69 11.78 -16.22 5.01
CA LEU A 69 13.13 -16.04 4.48
C LEU A 69 13.61 -17.40 3.94
N GLU A 70 13.89 -17.49 2.65
CA GLU A 70 14.35 -18.75 2.03
C GLU A 70 15.72 -19.19 2.58
N LYS A 71 16.47 -18.25 3.17
CA LYS A 71 17.79 -18.50 3.76
C LYS A 71 17.84 -17.99 5.20
N PRO A 72 18.52 -18.71 6.11
CA PRO A 72 18.79 -18.20 7.45
C PRO A 72 19.54 -16.87 7.39
N VAL A 73 19.09 -15.89 8.17
CA VAL A 73 19.73 -14.58 8.30
C VAL A 73 20.17 -14.39 9.75
N THR A 74 21.42 -13.99 9.96
CA THR A 74 21.91 -13.56 11.27
C THR A 74 21.76 -12.05 11.40
N ILE A 75 21.17 -11.61 12.51
CA ILE A 75 21.04 -10.19 12.86
C ILE A 75 21.79 -9.96 14.16
N VAL A 76 22.79 -9.08 14.12
CA VAL A 76 23.51 -8.61 15.31
C VAL A 76 22.88 -7.31 15.79
N ILE A 77 22.43 -7.29 17.05
CA ILE A 77 21.86 -6.10 17.69
C ILE A 77 22.85 -5.57 18.71
N ASP A 78 23.29 -4.32 18.52
CA ASP A 78 24.16 -3.65 19.49
C ASP A 78 23.35 -3.02 20.62
N ALA A 79 23.49 -3.55 21.85
CA ALA A 79 22.95 -2.92 23.04
C ALA A 79 23.95 -1.85 23.53
N GLY A 80 23.70 -0.59 23.15
CA GLY A 80 24.53 0.58 23.48
C GLY A 80 24.96 0.67 24.95
N HIS A 81 26.15 1.25 25.21
CA HIS A 81 26.69 1.46 26.57
C HIS A 81 26.80 0.17 27.41
N GLY A 82 26.80 0.29 28.75
CA GLY A 82 26.81 -0.82 29.70
C GLY A 82 27.92 -0.72 30.75
N GLY A 83 27.79 -1.47 31.84
CA GLY A 83 28.74 -1.46 32.95
C GLY A 83 28.94 -0.04 33.51
N ASN A 84 30.18 0.44 33.47
CA ASN A 84 30.58 1.76 33.97
C ASN A 84 30.17 2.93 33.06
N ASP A 85 29.73 2.66 31.84
CA ASP A 85 29.21 3.67 30.93
C ASP A 85 27.67 3.63 30.96
N PRO A 86 27.01 4.57 31.65
CA PRO A 86 25.55 4.63 31.71
C PRO A 86 24.91 5.14 30.41
N GLY A 87 25.68 5.78 29.53
CA GLY A 87 25.16 6.62 28.45
C GLY A 87 24.40 7.83 28.98
N ALA A 88 23.42 8.33 28.22
CA ALA A 88 22.56 9.41 28.68
C ALA A 88 21.78 9.00 29.94
N THR A 89 21.63 9.93 30.89
CA THR A 89 20.83 9.72 32.10
C THR A 89 19.69 10.73 32.14
N SER A 90 18.47 10.24 32.30
CA SER A 90 17.26 11.06 32.40
C SER A 90 17.16 11.74 33.78
N ALA A 91 16.30 12.76 33.90
CA ALA A 91 16.10 13.50 35.15
C ALA A 91 15.61 12.63 36.33
N ASP A 92 14.97 11.50 36.03
CA ASP A 92 14.50 10.50 36.99
C ASP A 92 15.55 9.44 37.36
N GLY A 93 16.77 9.56 36.81
CA GLY A 93 17.86 8.60 37.03
C GLY A 93 17.87 7.41 36.06
N THR A 94 16.97 7.35 35.08
CA THR A 94 16.98 6.28 34.09
C THR A 94 18.20 6.39 33.17
N ALA A 95 19.06 5.38 33.19
CA ALA A 95 20.24 5.29 32.35
C ALA A 95 19.95 4.63 30.99
N GLU A 96 20.49 5.19 29.92
CA GLU A 96 20.36 4.69 28.54
C GLU A 96 20.76 3.22 28.41
N LYS A 97 21.85 2.80 29.09
CA LYS A 97 22.32 1.41 29.09
C LYS A 97 21.25 0.38 29.48
N ASN A 98 20.30 0.78 30.34
CA ASN A 98 19.24 -0.10 30.82
C ASN A 98 18.13 -0.21 29.77
N ILE A 99 17.77 0.91 29.14
CA ILE A 99 16.78 0.97 28.07
C ILE A 99 17.25 0.17 26.86
N THR A 100 18.48 0.41 26.39
CA THR A 100 19.03 -0.27 25.21
C THR A 100 19.09 -1.78 25.40
N LEU A 101 19.52 -2.27 26.58
CA LEU A 101 19.55 -3.69 26.90
C LEU A 101 18.14 -4.30 26.95
N ALA A 102 17.19 -3.61 27.58
CA ALA A 102 15.82 -4.09 27.68
C ALA A 102 15.16 -4.22 26.30
N ILE A 103 15.35 -3.23 25.43
CA ILE A 103 14.85 -3.25 24.04
C ILE A 103 15.49 -4.40 23.27
N ALA A 104 16.82 -4.53 23.30
CA ALA A 104 17.54 -5.58 22.59
C ALA A 104 17.06 -7.00 22.99
N LYS A 105 16.89 -7.24 24.30
CA LYS A 105 16.33 -8.50 24.81
C LYS A 105 14.89 -8.73 24.36
N LYS A 106 14.06 -7.70 24.39
CA LYS A 106 12.66 -7.79 23.97
C LYS A 106 12.55 -8.10 22.48
N VAL A 107 13.37 -7.47 21.63
CA VAL A 107 13.43 -7.79 20.19
C VAL A 107 13.82 -9.25 19.97
N LYS A 108 14.86 -9.73 20.66
CA LYS A 108 15.28 -11.13 20.59
C LYS A 108 14.17 -12.10 21.04
N ALA A 109 13.45 -11.79 22.11
CA ALA A 109 12.38 -12.62 22.64
C ALA A 109 11.10 -12.63 21.78
N LEU A 110 10.82 -11.52 21.07
CA LEU A 110 9.68 -11.42 20.16
C LEU A 110 9.90 -12.09 18.81
N ASN A 111 11.15 -12.46 18.48
CA ASN A 111 11.43 -13.16 17.24
C ASN A 111 10.88 -14.59 17.29
N GLN A 112 9.84 -14.82 16.49
CA GLN A 112 9.22 -16.15 16.29
C GLN A 112 9.71 -16.83 15.01
N ASN A 113 10.52 -16.14 14.20
CA ASN A 113 10.98 -16.66 12.92
C ASN A 113 12.23 -17.54 13.11
N GLY A 114 12.10 -18.83 12.83
CA GLY A 114 13.20 -19.81 12.93
C GLY A 114 14.35 -19.58 11.95
N ASN A 115 14.12 -18.81 10.88
CA ASN A 115 15.15 -18.44 9.91
C ASN A 115 15.88 -17.14 10.29
N ILE A 116 15.58 -16.54 11.44
CA ILE A 116 16.30 -15.35 11.95
C ILE A 116 17.05 -15.72 13.22
N LYS A 117 18.39 -15.69 13.16
CA LYS A 117 19.26 -15.85 14.33
C LYS A 117 19.62 -14.46 14.87
N ILE A 118 19.18 -14.14 16.09
CA ILE A 118 19.49 -12.86 16.74
C ILE A 118 20.61 -13.01 17.77
N ILE A 119 21.69 -12.27 17.57
CA ILE A 119 22.85 -12.18 18.46
C ILE A 119 22.91 -10.78 19.05
N LEU A 120 23.17 -10.66 20.35
CA LEU A 120 23.31 -9.37 21.04
C LEU A 120 24.80 -9.11 21.29
N THR A 121 25.26 -7.87 21.17
CA THR A 121 26.66 -7.51 21.53
C THR A 121 26.95 -7.65 23.02
N ARG A 122 25.91 -7.55 23.86
CA ARG A 122 25.89 -7.91 25.28
C ARG A 122 24.49 -8.36 25.69
N ASP A 123 24.41 -9.28 26.65
CA ASP A 123 23.16 -9.79 27.23
C ASP A 123 23.04 -9.50 28.74
N ASN A 124 24.04 -8.85 29.32
CA ASN A 124 24.08 -8.38 30.70
C ASN A 124 24.64 -6.93 30.77
N ASP A 125 24.72 -6.39 31.99
CA ASP A 125 25.22 -5.04 32.21
C ASP A 125 26.76 -5.01 32.23
N ILE A 126 27.35 -5.17 31.05
CA ILE A 126 28.80 -5.04 30.83
C ILE A 126 29.07 -3.98 29.77
N LEU A 127 30.29 -3.42 29.76
CA LEU A 127 30.73 -2.50 28.72
C LEU A 127 31.54 -3.25 27.63
N PRO A 128 30.92 -3.67 26.51
CA PRO A 128 31.66 -4.27 25.41
C PRO A 128 32.50 -3.20 24.71
N SER A 129 33.76 -3.53 24.42
CA SER A 129 34.65 -2.64 23.68
C SER A 129 34.11 -2.37 22.27
N LEU A 130 34.37 -1.18 21.73
CA LEU A 130 33.92 -0.82 20.37
C LEU A 130 34.40 -1.83 19.32
N LYS A 131 35.63 -2.33 19.48
CA LYS A 131 36.20 -3.38 18.62
C LYS A 131 35.41 -4.69 18.72
N SER A 132 35.11 -5.15 19.94
CA SER A 132 34.34 -6.38 20.15
C SER A 132 32.94 -6.31 19.53
N ARG A 133 32.30 -5.13 19.54
CA ARG A 133 30.98 -4.94 18.91
C ARG A 133 31.05 -5.18 17.40
N THR A 134 32.08 -4.65 16.74
CA THR A 134 32.26 -4.81 15.28
C THR A 134 32.72 -6.21 14.89
N GLU A 135 33.57 -6.85 15.70
CA GLU A 135 34.08 -8.20 15.42
C GLU A 135 32.98 -9.25 15.42
N LEU A 136 31.97 -9.09 16.28
CA LEU A 136 30.78 -9.96 16.31
C LEU A 136 30.01 -9.94 14.99
N THR A 137 29.95 -8.80 14.31
CA THR A 137 29.26 -8.66 13.02
C THR A 137 30.05 -9.26 11.85
N ILE A 138 31.37 -9.35 11.95
CA ILE A 138 32.24 -9.89 10.89
C ILE A 138 32.32 -11.42 10.95
N LYS A 139 32.15 -11.99 12.14
CA LYS A 139 32.37 -13.43 12.39
C LYS A 139 31.17 -14.31 12.05
N GLU A 140 29.96 -13.75 12.00
CA GLU A 140 28.68 -14.45 11.86
C GLU A 140 27.94 -14.06 10.58
#